data_AF-A0A419G3Z1-F1
#
_entry.id   AF-A0A419G3Z1-F1
#
_cell.length_a   1.000
_cell.length_b   1.000
_cell.length_c   1.000
_cell.angle_alpha   90.00
_cell.angle_beta   90.00
_cell.angle_gamma   90.00
#
_symmetry.space_group_name_H-M   'P 1'
#
loop_
_entity.id
_entity.type
_entity.pdbx_description
1 polymer ?
#
loop_
_entity_poly.entity_id
_entity_poly.type
_entity_poly.pdbx_seq_one_letter_code
_entity_poly.pdbx_strand_id
1 'polypeptide(L)'
;MEEQTPYTAGKPAKRKYLEIRLTKCTLFLTEAELARLLAHEPATWQEAIRRGKAFLRKRQTENRMAHISEILPEVLKSAKKEVSP
;
A
#
# COMPACT_ATOMS: atom_id res chain seq x y z
N MET A 1 -17.31 2.14 -35.80
CA MET A 1 -17.10 3.55 -35.42
C MET A 1 -15.70 3.61 -34.84
N GLU A 2 -14.71 3.74 -35.71
CA GLU A 2 -13.29 3.74 -35.34
C GLU A 2 -12.91 5.14 -34.85
N GLU A 3 -12.57 5.28 -33.57
CA GLU A 3 -12.04 6.54 -33.04
C GLU A 3 -10.64 6.77 -33.60
N GLN A 4 -10.53 7.71 -34.56
CA GLN A 4 -9.26 8.29 -34.96
C GLN A 4 -8.68 9.09 -33.80
N THR A 5 -7.54 8.64 -33.25
CA THR A 5 -6.77 9.46 -32.30
C THR A 5 -5.80 10.37 -33.06
N PRO A 6 -5.89 11.71 -32.92
CA PRO A 6 -4.96 12.62 -33.56
C PRO A 6 -3.56 12.46 -32.94
N TYR A 7 -2.55 12.31 -33.80
CA TYR A 7 -1.14 12.27 -33.43
C TYR A 7 -0.72 13.61 -32.80
N THR A 8 -0.62 13.69 -31.48
CA THR A 8 0.07 14.77 -30.78
C THR A 8 1.45 14.34 -30.33
N ALA A 9 2.46 15.11 -30.73
CA ALA A 9 3.86 14.93 -30.40
C ALA A 9 4.10 14.78 -28.88
N GLY A 10 4.66 13.63 -28.51
CA GLY A 10 5.00 13.25 -27.13
C GLY A 10 4.87 11.75 -26.99
N LYS A 11 5.91 11.05 -26.52
CA LYS A 11 5.79 9.60 -26.21
C LYS A 11 4.55 9.42 -25.32
N PRO A 12 3.60 8.53 -25.66
CA PRO A 12 2.44 8.32 -24.81
C PRO A 12 2.96 7.95 -23.42
N ALA A 13 2.52 8.68 -22.40
CA ALA A 13 2.90 8.41 -21.02
C ALA A 13 2.65 6.92 -20.74
N LYS A 14 3.69 6.21 -20.33
CA LYS A 14 3.63 4.77 -20.10
C LYS A 14 2.49 4.49 -19.13
N ARG A 15 1.45 3.78 -19.60
CA ARG A 15 0.31 3.42 -18.75
C ARG A 15 0.82 2.54 -17.61
N LYS A 16 0.63 3.01 -16.38
CA LYS A 16 0.97 2.25 -15.17
C LYS A 16 -0.23 1.37 -14.81
N TYR A 17 -0.02 0.07 -14.85
CA TYR A 17 -1.02 -0.92 -14.48
C TYR A 17 -0.83 -1.34 -13.02
N LEU A 18 -1.95 -1.51 -12.33
CA LEU A 18 -2.06 -2.12 -11.02
C LEU A 18 -2.42 -3.59 -11.21
N GLU A 19 -1.61 -4.48 -10.65
CA GLU A 19 -1.90 -5.91 -10.60
C GLU A 19 -2.78 -6.21 -9.38
N ILE A 20 -3.95 -6.79 -9.61
CA ILE A 20 -4.90 -7.18 -8.58
C ILE A 20 -5.12 -8.69 -8.67
N ARG A 21 -4.59 -9.42 -7.71
CA ARG A 21 -4.73 -10.88 -7.63
C ARG A 21 -6.02 -11.23 -6.88
N LEU A 22 -6.95 -11.86 -7.57
CA LEU A 22 -8.19 -12.39 -7.01
C LEU A 22 -8.10 -13.92 -6.90
N THR A 23 -9.07 -14.54 -6.23
CA THR A 23 -9.06 -16.00 -5.98
C THR A 23 -9.01 -16.84 -7.26
N LYS A 24 -9.57 -16.36 -8.37
CA LYS A 24 -9.70 -17.13 -9.62
C LYS A 24 -9.01 -16.49 -10.84
N CYS A 25 -8.58 -15.23 -10.73
CA CYS A 25 -8.00 -14.50 -11.86
C CYS A 25 -7.11 -13.36 -11.37
N THR A 26 -6.27 -12.84 -12.27
CA THR A 26 -5.46 -11.66 -12.04
C THR A 26 -5.94 -10.56 -12.97
N LEU A 27 -6.31 -9.41 -12.41
CA LEU A 27 -6.71 -8.24 -13.16
C LEU A 27 -5.55 -7.27 -13.27
N PHE A 28 -5.38 -6.67 -14.45
CA PHE A 28 -4.49 -5.55 -14.67
C PHE A 28 -5.32 -4.35 -15.05
N LEU A 29 -5.38 -3.35 -14.17
CA LEU A 29 -6.18 -2.14 -14.37
C LEU A 29 -5.31 -0.91 -14.26
N THR A 30 -5.57 0.11 -15.06
CA THR A 30 -5.02 1.44 -14.80
C THR A 30 -5.73 2.07 -13.60
N GLU A 31 -5.10 3.05 -12.98
CA GLU A 31 -5.69 3.79 -11.86
C GLU A 31 -7.01 4.46 -12.26
N ALA A 32 -7.10 4.98 -13.48
CA ALA A 32 -8.32 5.62 -14.00
C ALA A 32 -9.46 4.63 -14.21
N GLU A 33 -9.19 3.43 -14.75
CA GLU A 33 -10.20 2.37 -14.90
C GLU A 33 -10.70 1.91 -13.55
N LEU A 34 -9.80 1.70 -12.59
CA LEU A 34 -10.16 1.29 -11.24
C LEU A 34 -11.01 2.37 -10.54
N ALA A 35 -10.64 3.65 -10.67
CA ALA A 35 -11.39 4.76 -10.10
C ALA A 35 -12.80 4.87 -10.70
N ARG A 36 -12.95 4.67 -12.02
CA ARG A 36 -14.26 4.65 -12.69
C ARG A 36 -15.13 3.49 -12.20
N LEU A 37 -14.56 2.29 -12.07
CA LEU A 37 -15.28 1.13 -11.54
C LEU A 37 -15.78 1.37 -10.11
N LEU A 38 -14.93 1.95 -9.27
CA LEU A 38 -15.26 2.22 -7.86
C LEU A 38 -16.21 3.43 -7.70
N ALA A 39 -16.26 4.34 -8.67
CA ALA A 39 -17.21 5.45 -8.67
C ALA A 39 -18.67 4.99 -8.78
N HIS A 40 -18.94 3.81 -9.37
CA HIS A 40 -20.29 3.25 -9.45
C HIS A 40 -20.85 2.85 -8.07
N GLU A 41 -19.99 2.51 -7.11
CA GLU A 41 -20.41 2.14 -5.74
C GLU A 41 -19.51 2.82 -4.68
N PRO A 42 -19.81 4.08 -4.33
CA PRO A 42 -18.96 4.88 -3.45
C PRO A 42 -18.79 4.31 -2.04
N ALA A 43 -19.77 3.57 -1.53
CA ALA A 43 -19.70 2.94 -0.21
C ALA A 43 -18.56 1.91 -0.13
N THR A 44 -18.40 1.10 -1.19
CA THR A 44 -17.33 0.12 -1.30
C THR A 44 -15.95 0.79 -1.30
N TRP A 45 -15.82 1.93 -1.99
CA TRP A 45 -14.60 2.73 -2.01
C TRP A 45 -14.23 3.29 -0.62
N GLN A 46 -15.19 3.89 0.07
CA GLN A 46 -14.98 4.48 1.40
C GLN A 46 -14.52 3.43 2.41
N GLU A 47 -15.17 2.27 2.41
CA GLU A 47 -14.83 1.17 3.30
C GLU A 47 -13.45 0.58 2.98
N ALA A 48 -13.09 0.46 1.70
CA ALA A 48 -11.75 0.04 1.28
C ALA A 48 -10.66 0.99 1.80
N ILE A 49 -10.87 2.31 1.74
CA ILE A 49 -9.94 3.30 2.31
C ILE A 49 -9.80 3.12 3.82
N ARG A 50 -10.92 2.93 4.52
CA ARG A 50 -10.92 2.74 5.98
C ARG A 50 -10.09 1.52 6.37
N ARG A 51 -10.30 0.39 5.69
CA ARG A 51 -9.51 -0.85 5.88
C ARG A 51 -8.04 -0.65 5.58
N GLY A 52 -7.71 0.02 4.47
CA GLY A 52 -6.32 0.33 4.09
C GLY A 52 -5.57 1.09 5.19
N LYS A 53 -6.18 2.13 5.75
CA LYS A 53 -5.58 2.89 6.88
C LYS A 53 -5.36 2.01 8.11
N ALA A 54 -6.32 1.15 8.45
CA ALA A 54 -6.19 0.25 9.59
C ALA A 54 -5.02 -0.74 9.41
N PHE A 55 -4.90 -1.36 8.22
CA PHE A 55 -3.80 -2.26 7.92
C PHE A 55 -2.43 -1.58 7.96
N LEU A 56 -2.32 -0.36 7.41
CA LEU A 56 -1.07 0.41 7.46
C LEU A 56 -0.68 0.76 8.90
N ARG A 57 -1.63 1.19 9.74
CA ARG A 57 -1.39 1.49 11.16
C ARG A 57 -0.99 0.24 11.96
N LYS A 58 -1.64 -0.89 11.69
CA LYS A 58 -1.29 -2.18 12.29
C LYS A 58 0.16 -2.55 11.93
N ARG A 59 0.49 -2.53 10.64
CA ARG A 59 1.85 -2.82 10.14
C ARG A 59 2.91 -1.90 10.74
N GLN A 60 2.60 -0.60 10.86
CA GLN A 60 3.51 0.35 11.51
C GLN A 60 3.72 0.03 13.00
N THR A 61 2.67 -0.42 13.68
CA THR A 61 2.77 -0.80 15.11
C THR A 61 3.56 -2.08 15.28
N GLU A 62 3.31 -3.09 14.45
CA GLU A 62 4.09 -4.34 14.42
C GLU A 62 5.58 -4.06 14.17
N ASN A 63 5.91 -3.23 13.18
CA ASN A 63 7.29 -2.84 12.90
C ASN A 63 7.96 -2.12 14.09
N ARG A 64 7.23 -1.25 14.80
CA ARG A 64 7.74 -0.59 16.01
C ARG A 64 7.99 -1.60 17.13
N MET A 65 7.06 -2.53 17.37
CA MET A 65 7.22 -3.54 18.40
C MET A 65 8.37 -4.50 18.09
N ALA A 66 8.54 -4.90 16.82
CA ALA A 66 9.68 -5.70 16.38
C ALA A 66 11.01 -4.98 16.68
N HIS A 67 11.12 -3.72 16.26
CA HIS A 67 12.31 -2.90 16.51
C HIS A 67 12.60 -2.72 18.01
N ILE A 68 11.56 -2.48 18.81
CA ILE A 68 11.67 -2.37 20.27
C ILE A 68 12.15 -3.71 20.87
N SER A 69 11.62 -4.85 20.41
CA SER A 69 12.01 -6.17 20.90
C SER A 69 13.45 -6.55 20.57
N GLU A 70 14.00 -6.03 19.48
CA GLU A 70 15.40 -6.21 19.09
C GLU A 70 16.35 -5.35 19.94
N ILE A 71 15.92 -4.14 20.31
CA ILE A 71 16.74 -3.16 21.04
C ILE A 71 16.69 -3.36 22.56
N LEU A 72 15.53 -3.71 23.12
CA LEU A 72 15.34 -3.82 24.57
C LEU A 72 16.36 -4.72 25.28
N PRO A 73 16.67 -5.93 24.77
CA PRO A 73 17.62 -6.83 25.41
C PRO A 73 19.01 -6.23 25.53
N GLU A 74 19.43 -5.43 24.54
CA GLU A 74 20.77 -4.83 24.50
C GLU A 74 20.86 -3.58 25.39
N VAL A 75 19.81 -2.76 25.40
CA VAL A 75 19.70 -1.60 26.31
C VAL A 75 19.66 -2.05 27.77
N LEU A 76 18.91 -3.12 28.09
CA LEU A 76 18.84 -3.67 29.44
C LEU A 76 20.17 -4.31 29.90
N LYS A 77 20.94 -4.93 28.98
CA LYS A 77 22.28 -5.44 29.29
C LYS A 77 23.27 -4.32 29.59
N SER A 78 23.28 -3.26 28.79
CA SER A 78 24.14 -2.10 29.01
C SER A 78 23.80 -1.38 30.33
N ALA A 79 22.51 -1.22 30.64
CA ALA A 79 22.07 -0.62 31.90
C ALA A 79 22.46 -1.44 33.15
N LYS A 80 22.50 -2.77 33.05
CA LYS A 80 22.97 -3.63 34.16
C LYS A 80 24.49 -3.61 34.32
N LYS A 81 25.25 -3.30 33.26
CA LYS A 81 26.72 -3.23 33.31
C LYS A 81 27.23 -1.96 34.02
N GLU A 82 26.47 -0.87 33.97
CA GLU A 82 26.83 0.40 34.65
C GLU A 82 26.47 0.43 36.15
N VAL A 83 25.75 -0.58 36.66
CA VAL A 83 25.29 -0.65 38.07
C VAL A 83 26.04 -1.73 38.87
N SER A 84 27.12 -2.31 38.32
CA SER A 84 28.00 -3.21 39.07
C SER A 84 29.27 -2.45 39.51
N PRO A 85 29.62 -2.44 40.81
CA PRO A 85 30.82 -1.80 41.34
C PRO A 85 32.12 -2.44 40.82
#